data_AF-A0A2E5RC08-F1
#
_entry.id   AF-A0A2E5RC08-F1
#
_cell.length_a   1.000
_cell.length_b   1.000
_cell.length_c   1.000
_cell.angle_alpha   90.00
_cell.angle_beta   90.00
_cell.angle_gamma   90.00
#
_symmetry.space_group_name_H-M   'P 1'
#
loop_
_entity.id
_entity.type
_entity.pdbx_description
1 polymer ?
#
loop_
_entity_poly.entity_id
_entity_poly.type
_entity_poly.pdbx_seq_one_letter_code
_entity_poly.pdbx_strand_id
1 'polypeptide(L)'
;MVRHRTRGWELPGGKIRHGETIEDAATREFNEETGMSGQLMGINSKLIDGGHVAWIIVPKSANPFSWESPDDSIMEVGWCILPPDDLHWGVEELSKIAIYWSNASTSSS
;
A
#
# COMPACT_ATOMS: atom_id res chain seq x y z
N MET A 1 5.92 -1.44 0.60
CA MET A 1 5.91 -0.33 -0.38
C MET A 1 6.49 -0.85 -1.68
N VAL A 2 6.22 -0.16 -2.78
CA VAL A 2 6.71 -0.50 -4.12
C VAL A 2 7.49 0.68 -4.67
N ARG A 3 8.53 0.41 -5.46
CA ARG A 3 9.33 1.41 -6.16
C ARG A 3 8.99 1.38 -7.63
N HIS A 4 8.20 2.34 -8.08
CA HIS A 4 7.86 2.48 -9.49
C HIS A 4 9.05 3.01 -10.29
N ARG A 5 9.25 2.49 -11.51
CA ARG A 5 10.39 2.83 -12.39
C ARG A 5 10.63 4.32 -12.60
N THR A 6 9.56 5.11 -12.64
CA THR A 6 9.62 6.55 -12.95
C THR A 6 9.16 7.47 -11.83
N ARG A 7 8.40 6.96 -10.85
CA ARG A 7 7.75 7.81 -9.83
C ARG A 7 8.47 7.76 -8.48
N GLY A 8 9.34 6.77 -8.27
CA GLY A 8 9.98 6.55 -6.98
C GLY A 8 9.16 5.61 -6.10
N TRP A 9 9.32 5.75 -4.79
CA TRP A 9 8.63 4.90 -3.81
C TRP A 9 7.21 5.37 -3.56
N GLU A 10 6.28 4.41 -3.43
CA GLU A 10 4.88 4.67 -3.11
C GLU A 10 4.21 3.47 -2.40
N LEU A 11 2.98 3.69 -1.93
CA LEU A 11 2.11 2.60 -1.51
C LEU A 11 1.62 1.84 -2.75
N PRO A 12 1.47 0.49 -2.68
CA PRO A 12 0.88 -0.25 -3.78
C PRO A 12 -0.51 0.26 -4.11
N GLY A 13 -0.82 0.42 -5.40
CA GLY A 13 -2.13 0.90 -5.81
C GLY A 13 -2.23 1.39 -7.25
N GLY A 14 -3.47 1.46 -7.74
CA GLY A 14 -3.77 1.86 -9.10
C GLY A 14 -5.23 2.25 -9.28
N LYS A 15 -5.74 2.11 -10.51
CA LYS A 15 -7.10 2.55 -10.86
C LYS A 15 -8.11 1.44 -10.60
N ILE A 16 -9.28 1.83 -10.11
CA ILE A 16 -10.45 0.96 -10.07
C ILE A 16 -10.92 0.71 -11.50
N ARG A 17 -11.00 -0.57 -11.91
CA ARG A 17 -11.48 -0.96 -13.25
C ARG A 17 -13.00 -0.91 -13.32
N HIS A 18 -13.56 -0.91 -14.54
CA HIS A 18 -15.02 -0.87 -14.71
C HIS A 18 -15.66 -2.13 -14.11
N GLY A 19 -16.65 -1.93 -13.23
CA GLY A 19 -17.35 -3.02 -12.53
C GLY A 19 -16.61 -3.60 -11.33
N GLU A 20 -15.43 -3.06 -10.99
CA GLU A 20 -14.63 -3.48 -9.85
C GLU A 20 -15.05 -2.73 -8.57
N THR A 21 -15.07 -3.42 -7.43
CA THR A 21 -15.23 -2.77 -6.13
C THR A 21 -13.91 -2.14 -5.66
N ILE A 22 -13.95 -1.28 -4.63
CA ILE A 22 -12.71 -0.67 -4.11
C ILE A 22 -11.84 -1.77 -3.47
N GLU A 23 -12.49 -2.72 -2.81
CA GLU A 23 -11.91 -3.92 -2.20
C GLU A 23 -11.17 -4.78 -3.22
N ASP A 24 -11.83 -5.07 -4.35
CA ASP A 24 -11.27 -5.86 -5.44
C ASP A 24 -10.06 -5.15 -6.05
N ALA A 25 -10.20 -3.85 -6.33
CA ALA A 25 -9.11 -3.03 -6.88
C ALA A 25 -7.91 -3.02 -5.94
N ALA A 26 -8.12 -2.73 -4.65
CA ALA A 26 -7.04 -2.68 -3.68
C ALA A 26 -6.32 -4.03 -3.54
N THR A 27 -7.06 -5.13 -3.51
CA THR A 27 -6.49 -6.48 -3.37
C THR A 27 -5.75 -6.91 -4.63
N ARG A 28 -6.29 -6.60 -5.81
CA ARG A 28 -5.68 -6.88 -7.11
C ARG A 28 -4.38 -6.10 -7.28
N GLU A 29 -4.43 -4.78 -7.14
CA GLU A 29 -3.23 -3.91 -7.32
C GLU A 29 -2.12 -4.32 -6.34
N PHE A 30 -2.48 -4.58 -5.08
CA PHE A 30 -1.53 -5.09 -4.10
C PHE A 30 -0.88 -6.41 -4.56
N ASN A 31 -1.67 -7.34 -5.12
CA ASN A 31 -1.14 -8.60 -5.61
C ASN A 31 -0.28 -8.45 -6.87
N GLU A 32 -0.75 -7.67 -7.86
CA GLU A 32 -0.05 -7.40 -9.12
C GLU A 32 1.33 -6.78 -8.84
N GLU A 33 1.40 -5.77 -7.97
CA GLU A 33 2.64 -5.02 -7.72
C GLU A 33 3.56 -5.64 -6.66
N THR A 34 3.05 -6.44 -5.73
CA THR A 34 3.88 -7.03 -4.66
C THR A 34 4.11 -8.52 -4.80
N GLY A 35 3.30 -9.22 -5.59
CA GLY A 35 3.26 -10.69 -5.62
C GLY A 35 2.75 -11.33 -4.33
N MET A 36 2.25 -10.54 -3.36
CA MET A 36 1.74 -11.04 -2.09
C MET A 36 0.22 -11.10 -2.07
N SER A 37 -0.31 -11.94 -1.18
CA SER A 37 -1.73 -11.94 -0.83
C SER A 37 -1.86 -11.60 0.66
N GLY A 38 -2.90 -10.85 1.00
CA GLY A 38 -3.19 -10.44 2.36
C GLY A 38 -4.69 -10.38 2.60
N GLN A 39 -5.05 -10.15 3.85
CA GLN A 39 -6.43 -9.97 4.29
C GLN A 39 -6.77 -8.48 4.34
N LEU A 40 -7.79 -8.06 3.61
CA LEU A 40 -8.33 -6.71 3.70
C LEU A 40 -9.06 -6.55 5.04
N MET A 41 -8.63 -5.56 5.83
CA MET A 41 -9.18 -5.26 7.15
C MET A 41 -10.10 -4.05 7.15
N GLY A 42 -9.93 -3.15 6.19
CA GLY A 42 -10.78 -1.97 6.06
C GLY A 42 -10.37 -1.06 4.90
N ILE A 43 -11.30 -0.17 4.55
CA ILE A 43 -11.11 0.86 3.52
C ILE A 43 -11.51 2.20 4.12
N ASN A 44 -10.75 3.24 3.78
CA ASN A 44 -11.11 4.61 4.10
C ASN A 44 -10.95 5.53 2.88
N SER A 45 -12.09 6.06 2.43
CA SER A 45 -12.21 6.97 1.26
C SER A 45 -12.11 8.45 1.61
N LYS A 46 -11.76 8.78 2.86
CA LYS A 46 -11.69 10.16 3.38
C LYS A 46 -10.30 10.53 3.91
N LEU A 47 -9.34 9.59 3.91
CA LEU A 47 -7.99 9.86 4.40
C LEU A 47 -7.18 10.73 3.44
N ILE A 48 -7.36 10.53 2.15
CA ILE A 48 -6.70 11.26 1.08
C ILE A 48 -7.77 11.86 0.17
N ASP A 49 -7.47 13.00 -0.44
CA ASP A 49 -8.39 13.59 -1.41
C ASP A 49 -8.30 12.83 -2.74
N GLY A 50 -9.45 12.60 -3.39
CA GLY A 50 -9.52 11.91 -4.68
C GLY A 50 -9.09 10.44 -4.70
N GLY A 51 -8.94 9.78 -3.53
CA GLY A 51 -8.47 8.38 -3.47
C GLY A 51 -9.03 7.56 -2.30
N HIS A 52 -8.73 6.27 -2.34
CA HIS A 52 -9.12 5.30 -1.32
C HIS A 52 -7.88 4.66 -0.71
N VAL A 53 -7.88 4.48 0.61
CA VAL A 53 -6.80 3.79 1.31
C VAL A 53 -7.33 2.48 1.89
N ALA A 54 -6.72 1.38 1.48
CA ALA A 54 -7.01 0.05 2.00
C ALA A 54 -5.98 -0.37 3.04
N TRP A 55 -6.44 -1.02 4.11
CA TRP A 55 -5.56 -1.66 5.09
C TRP A 55 -5.55 -3.16 4.86
N ILE A 56 -4.39 -3.69 4.45
CA ILE A 56 -4.19 -5.12 4.17
C ILE A 56 -3.17 -5.67 5.17
N ILE A 57 -3.53 -6.76 5.84
CA ILE A 57 -2.62 -7.52 6.71
C ILE A 57 -2.07 -8.71 5.93
N VAL A 58 -0.75 -8.81 5.86
CA VAL A 58 -0.06 -9.95 5.26
C VAL A 58 0.31 -10.92 6.38
N PRO A 59 -0.07 -12.22 6.31
CA PRO A 59 0.28 -13.22 7.32
C PRO A 59 1.73 -13.71 7.17
N LYS A 60 2.67 -12.78 6.91
CA LYS A 60 4.11 -13.04 6.81
C LYS A 60 4.85 -12.03 7.66
N SER A 61 5.91 -12.47 8.34
CA SER A 61 6.80 -11.56 9.05
C SER A 61 7.49 -10.63 8.07
N ALA A 62 7.49 -9.34 8.39
CA ALA A 62 8.26 -8.35 7.65
C ALA A 62 9.75 -8.76 7.69
N ASN A 63 10.40 -8.67 6.53
CA ASN A 63 11.82 -8.96 6.39
C ASN A 63 12.52 -7.72 5.80
N PRO A 64 13.81 -7.50 6.12
CA PRO A 64 14.53 -6.30 5.67
C PRO A 64 14.98 -6.39 4.20
N PHE A 65 14.72 -7.50 3.52
CA PHE A 65 15.16 -7.72 2.15
C PHE A 65 14.05 -7.33 1.17
N SER A 66 14.41 -6.60 0.14
CA SER A 66 13.51 -6.36 -0.97
C SER A 66 13.41 -7.58 -1.88
N TRP A 67 12.37 -7.60 -2.71
CA TRP A 67 12.15 -8.63 -3.71
C TRP A 67 11.61 -8.03 -5.02
N GLU A 68 11.67 -8.83 -6.07
CA GLU A 68 11.19 -8.45 -7.39
C GLU A 68 9.66 -8.48 -7.47
N SER A 69 9.10 -7.48 -8.15
CA SER A 69 7.68 -7.43 -8.43
C SER A 69 7.32 -8.30 -9.64
N PRO A 70 6.13 -8.91 -9.67
CA PRO A 70 5.55 -9.46 -10.89
C PRO A 70 5.19 -8.40 -11.94
N ASP A 71 5.03 -7.13 -11.54
CA ASP A 71 4.69 -6.02 -12.42
C ASP A 71 5.96 -5.37 -12.98
N ASP A 72 6.08 -5.33 -14.31
CA ASP A 72 7.22 -4.76 -15.01
C ASP A 72 7.44 -3.26 -14.72
N SER A 73 6.42 -2.53 -14.28
CA SER A 73 6.50 -1.11 -13.91
C SER A 73 7.14 -0.89 -12.53
N ILE A 74 7.22 -1.93 -11.70
CA ILE A 74 7.78 -1.90 -10.36
C ILE A 74 9.17 -2.51 -10.36
N MET A 75 10.16 -1.73 -9.92
CA MET A 75 11.55 -2.18 -9.85
C MET A 75 11.82 -3.04 -8.61
N GLU A 76 11.14 -2.71 -7.52
CA GLU A 76 11.48 -3.22 -6.20
C GLU A 76 10.26 -3.18 -5.29
N VAL A 77 10.11 -4.20 -4.47
CA VAL A 77 9.12 -4.25 -3.39
C VAL A 77 9.86 -4.43 -2.08
N GLY A 78 9.46 -3.70 -1.04
CA GLY A 78 10.16 -3.75 0.24
C GLY A 78 9.29 -3.38 1.43
N TRP A 79 9.65 -3.94 2.59
CA TRP A 79 9.12 -3.49 3.88
C TRP A 79 9.89 -2.25 4.34
N CYS A 80 9.17 -1.17 4.61
CA CYS A 80 9.75 0.10 5.01
C CYS A 80 9.37 0.39 6.46
N ILE A 81 10.37 0.45 7.35
CA ILE A 81 10.17 0.86 8.76
C ILE A 81 10.01 2.38 8.83
N LEU A 82 10.78 3.09 8.01
CA LEU A 82 10.70 4.54 7.81
C LEU A 82 10.33 4.81 6.36
N PRO A 83 9.65 5.94 6.07
CA PRO A 83 9.42 6.38 4.70
C PRO A 83 10.76 6.41 3.93
N PRO A 84 10.86 5.77 2.76
CA PRO A 84 12.08 5.83 1.95
C PRO A 84 12.29 7.24 1.38
N ASP A 85 13.55 7.57 1.07
CA ASP A 85 13.88 8.76 0.28
C ASP A 85 13.23 8.65 -1.12
N ASP A 86 12.92 9.80 -1.76
CA ASP A 86 12.24 9.85 -3.08
C ASP A 86 10.80 9.28 -3.07
N LEU A 87 10.03 9.68 -2.04
CA LEU A 87 8.63 9.30 -1.87
C LEU A 87 7.70 10.16 -2.74
N HIS A 88 6.92 9.53 -3.62
CA HIS A 88 6.07 10.21 -4.59
C HIS A 88 4.92 11.04 -3.95
N TRP A 89 4.44 10.62 -2.78
CA TRP A 89 3.26 11.17 -2.12
C TRP A 89 3.59 12.22 -1.02
N GLY A 90 4.88 12.48 -0.78
CA GLY A 90 5.31 13.26 0.38
C GLY A 90 5.07 12.54 1.72
N VAL A 91 5.89 12.85 2.72
CA VAL A 91 5.93 12.10 3.99
C VAL A 91 4.67 12.34 4.86
N GLU A 92 4.00 13.47 4.66
CA GLU A 92 2.83 13.86 5.46
C GLU A 92 1.62 12.95 5.23
N GLU A 93 1.30 12.62 3.98
CA GLU A 93 0.18 11.74 3.64
C GLU A 93 0.39 10.32 4.16
N LEU A 94 1.61 9.80 3.97
CA LEU A 94 2.00 8.49 4.50
C LEU A 94 1.88 8.45 6.03
N SER A 95 2.31 9.53 6.70
CA SER A 95 2.21 9.65 8.16
C SER A 95 0.75 9.68 8.62
N LYS A 96 -0.12 10.41 7.91
CA LYS A 96 -1.57 10.46 8.21
C LYS A 96 -2.22 9.08 8.11
N ILE A 97 -1.88 8.32 7.07
CA ILE A 97 -2.36 6.94 6.88
C ILE A 97 -1.87 6.03 8.02
N ALA A 98 -0.56 6.08 8.32
CA ALA A 98 0.03 5.25 9.37
C ALA A 98 -0.56 5.52 10.76
N ILE A 99 -0.73 6.80 11.12
CA ILE A 99 -1.32 7.21 12.40
C ILE A 99 -2.78 6.74 12.51
N TYR A 100 -3.57 6.91 11.44
CA TYR A 100 -4.99 6.51 11.45
C TYR A 100 -5.14 5.01 11.75
N TRP A 101 -4.41 4.15 11.03
CA TRP A 101 -4.52 2.71 11.22
C TRP A 101 -3.87 2.22 12.52
N SER A 102 -2.81 2.89 13.00
CA SER A 102 -2.27 2.63 14.33
C SER A 102 -3.34 2.86 15.40
N ASN A 103 -4.05 3.99 15.35
CA ASN A 103 -5.14 4.27 16.29
C ASN A 103 -6.30 3.27 16.16
N ALA A 104 -6.73 2.96 14.94
CA ALA A 104 -7.82 2.00 14.70
C ALA A 104 -7.52 0.61 15.27
N SER A 105 -6.26 0.15 15.16
CA SER A 105 -5.83 -1.13 15.74
C SER A 105 -5.80 -1.11 17.28
N THR A 106 -5.43 0.03 17.89
CA THR A 106 -5.40 0.18 19.36
C THR A 106 -6.78 0.37 19.99
N SER A 107 -7.75 0.95 19.28
CA SER A 107 -9.12 1.17 19.78
C SER A 107 -9.98 -0.09 19.83
N SER A 108 -9.47 -1.23 19.36
CA SER A 108 -10.17 -2.53 19.38
C SER A 108 -9.82 -3.38 20.62
N SER A 109 -9.28 -2.77 21.68
CA SER A 109 -8.90 -3.41 22.95
C SER A 109 -9.86 -3.08 24.10
#